data_AF-A0A9X0QAS4-F1
#
_entry.id   AF-A0A9X0QAS4-F1
#
_cell.length_a   1.000
_cell.length_b   1.000
_cell.length_c   1.000
_cell.angle_alpha   90.00
_cell.angle_beta   90.00
_cell.angle_gamma   90.00
#
_symmetry.space_group_name_H-M   'P 1'
#
loop_
_entity.id
_entity.type
_entity.pdbx_description
1 polymer ?
#
loop_
_entity_poly.entity_id
_entity_poly.type
_entity_poly.pdbx_seq_one_letter_code
_entity_poly.pdbx_strand_id
1 'polypeptide(L)'
;MENRNYNVVLIEGDRAKYERLCKEYPFQENAVFVGQFVGWTDDDNLDTILEKHPVPLEFDLLSIDVDGNDFHIWKAVRKFRPKLVLIEFNPTSSNRFMYVQAADASRNQSSSRAPIVQLSKEKGYELIAVIGPNLLFVDQQYYSLFHISDNSLEVMRDEDEVTHLFLGFDGSLIVDGPALLRWHHMRELKVKQPFPKVLRHYPPNYRRWQSLLFRVWSRLN
;
A
#
# COMPACT_ATOMS: atom_id res chain seq x y z
N MET A 1 -7.24 -16.55 -13.91
CA MET A 1 -8.46 -16.37 -14.73
C MET A 1 -8.59 -17.39 -15.87
N GLU A 2 -7.75 -18.43 -15.91
CA GLU A 2 -7.51 -19.24 -17.12
C GLU A 2 -8.58 -20.25 -17.56
N ASN A 3 -9.82 -20.22 -17.04
CA ASN A 3 -10.77 -21.30 -17.35
C ASN A 3 -12.27 -20.97 -17.24
N ARG A 4 -12.68 -19.68 -17.34
CA ARG A 4 -14.07 -19.28 -17.04
C ARG A 4 -14.70 -18.22 -17.96
N ASN A 5 -14.16 -18.00 -19.16
CA ASN A 5 -14.78 -17.16 -20.19
C ASN A 5 -15.08 -15.71 -19.73
N TYR A 6 -14.19 -15.13 -18.92
CA TYR A 6 -14.31 -13.74 -18.46
C TYR A 6 -13.90 -12.77 -19.58
N ASN A 7 -14.64 -11.68 -19.73
CA ASN A 7 -14.19 -10.54 -20.50
C ASN A 7 -13.30 -9.66 -19.62
N VAL A 8 -12.15 -9.23 -20.15
CA VAL A 8 -11.16 -8.46 -19.41
C VAL A 8 -10.78 -7.19 -20.16
N VAL A 9 -10.55 -6.12 -19.42
CA VAL A 9 -9.83 -4.94 -19.92
C VAL A 9 -8.48 -4.91 -19.22
N LEU A 10 -7.42 -4.99 -20.01
CA LEU A 10 -6.04 -5.02 -19.54
C LEU A 10 -5.36 -3.71 -19.95
N ILE A 11 -4.97 -2.91 -18.96
CA ILE A 11 -4.41 -1.58 -19.16
C ILE A 11 -2.94 -1.61 -18.76
N GLU A 12 -2.05 -1.23 -19.67
CA GLU A 12 -0.60 -1.17 -19.44
C GLU A 12 -0.03 0.06 -20.14
N GLY A 13 0.67 0.92 -19.38
CA GLY A 13 1.20 2.18 -19.88
C GLY A 13 2.61 2.07 -20.47
N ASP A 14 3.42 1.11 -19.99
CA ASP A 14 4.74 0.87 -20.56
C ASP A 14 4.61 0.19 -21.93
N ARG A 15 5.21 0.81 -22.95
CA ARG A 15 5.08 0.37 -24.34
C ARG A 15 5.56 -1.06 -24.54
N ALA A 16 6.69 -1.45 -23.96
CA ALA A 16 7.28 -2.76 -24.16
C ALA A 16 6.51 -3.86 -23.40
N LYS A 17 6.02 -3.56 -22.19
CA LYS A 17 5.12 -4.45 -21.44
C LYS A 17 3.78 -4.60 -22.15
N TYR A 18 3.21 -3.51 -22.66
CA TYR A 18 1.96 -3.54 -23.42
C TYR A 18 2.07 -4.40 -24.69
N GLU A 19 3.13 -4.22 -25.49
CA GLU A 19 3.37 -5.04 -26.67
C GLU A 19 3.49 -6.53 -26.33
N ARG A 20 4.16 -6.85 -25.21
CA ARG A 20 4.28 -8.21 -24.70
C ARG A 20 2.92 -8.76 -24.26
N LEU A 21 2.15 -7.98 -23.51
CA LEU A 21 0.82 -8.34 -23.02
C LEU A 21 -0.13 -8.69 -24.18
N CYS A 22 -0.19 -7.85 -25.20
CA CYS A 22 -1.01 -8.08 -26.40
C CYS A 22 -0.60 -9.37 -27.14
N LYS A 23 0.67 -9.76 -27.09
CA LYS A 23 1.19 -10.94 -27.77
C LYS A 23 1.01 -12.23 -26.96
N GLU A 24 1.27 -12.16 -25.65
CA GLU A 24 1.42 -13.33 -24.79
C GLU A 24 0.16 -13.68 -23.99
N TYR A 25 -0.81 -12.76 -23.88
CA TYR A 25 -2.04 -13.04 -23.14
C TYR A 25 -2.86 -14.15 -23.82
N PRO A 26 -3.19 -15.24 -23.12
CA PRO A 26 -3.74 -16.46 -23.74
C PRO A 26 -5.19 -16.33 -24.25
N PHE A 27 -6.00 -15.41 -23.69
CA PHE A 27 -7.43 -15.26 -24.05
C PHE A 27 -7.69 -13.96 -24.80
N GLN A 28 -7.03 -13.78 -25.95
CA GLN A 28 -7.12 -12.54 -26.72
C GLN A 28 -8.54 -12.21 -27.18
N GLU A 29 -9.37 -13.22 -27.48
CA GLU A 29 -10.75 -13.02 -27.95
C GLU A 29 -11.67 -12.37 -26.91
N ASN A 30 -11.36 -12.51 -25.61
CA ASN A 30 -12.11 -11.91 -24.52
C ASN A 30 -11.42 -10.69 -23.90
N ALA A 31 -10.33 -10.21 -24.50
CA ALA A 31 -9.50 -9.15 -23.95
C ALA A 31 -9.58 -7.86 -24.77
N VAL A 32 -9.79 -6.75 -24.08
CA VAL A 32 -9.52 -5.41 -24.61
C VAL A 32 -8.20 -4.95 -24.01
N PHE A 33 -7.23 -4.63 -24.87
CA PHE A 33 -5.93 -4.11 -24.45
C PHE A 33 -5.89 -2.60 -24.60
N VAL A 34 -5.43 -1.90 -23.57
CA VAL A 34 -5.31 -0.44 -23.55
C VAL A 34 -3.87 -0.04 -23.22
N GLY A 35 -3.21 0.60 -24.19
CA GLY A 35 -1.82 1.03 -24.08
C GLY A 35 -1.69 2.45 -23.53
N GLN A 36 -2.06 2.66 -22.26
CA GLN A 36 -2.09 3.99 -21.64
C GLN A 36 -1.81 3.90 -20.13
N PHE A 37 -1.13 4.90 -19.56
CA PHE A 37 -1.03 5.05 -18.10
C PHE A 37 -2.35 5.52 -17.50
N VAL A 38 -2.77 4.86 -16.41
CA VAL A 38 -3.93 5.27 -15.62
C VAL A 38 -3.51 6.37 -14.66
N GLY A 39 -4.19 7.52 -14.72
CA GLY A 39 -3.98 8.64 -13.81
C GLY A 39 -5.12 8.83 -12.83
N TRP A 40 -5.26 10.06 -12.36
CA TRP A 40 -6.24 10.48 -11.34
C TRP A 40 -6.88 11.83 -11.66
N THR A 41 -6.72 12.31 -12.90
CA THR A 41 -7.37 13.53 -13.40
C THR A 41 -8.60 13.16 -14.20
N ASP A 42 -9.46 14.14 -14.52
CA ASP A 42 -10.66 13.89 -15.30
C ASP A 42 -10.34 13.39 -16.74
N ASP A 43 -9.12 13.60 -17.24
CA ASP A 43 -8.71 13.22 -18.60
C ASP A 43 -8.13 11.80 -18.70
N ASP A 44 -7.62 11.26 -17.59
CA ASP A 44 -6.81 10.03 -17.59
C ASP A 44 -7.15 9.01 -16.48
N ASN A 45 -8.17 9.28 -15.66
CA ASN A 45 -8.63 8.31 -14.65
C ASN A 45 -9.34 7.09 -15.28
N LEU A 46 -9.56 6.05 -14.47
CA LEU A 46 -10.21 4.81 -14.90
C LEU A 46 -11.62 5.00 -15.45
N ASP A 47 -12.45 5.90 -14.91
CA ASP A 47 -13.79 6.13 -15.46
C ASP A 47 -13.67 6.60 -16.93
N THR A 48 -12.81 7.59 -17.19
CA THR A 48 -12.57 8.14 -18.54
C THR A 48 -12.00 7.10 -19.50
N ILE A 49 -11.14 6.19 -19.02
CA ILE A 49 -10.58 5.13 -19.84
C ILE A 49 -11.65 4.07 -20.14
N LEU A 50 -12.34 3.56 -19.12
CA LEU A 50 -13.29 2.45 -19.24
C LEU A 50 -14.56 2.83 -20.01
N GLU A 51 -14.99 4.09 -19.98
CA GLU A 51 -16.12 4.59 -20.78
C GLU A 51 -15.96 4.40 -22.30
N LYS A 52 -14.71 4.29 -22.78
CA LYS A 52 -14.40 4.10 -24.20
C LYS A 52 -14.54 2.64 -24.65
N HIS A 53 -14.89 1.75 -23.72
CA HIS A 53 -14.91 0.30 -23.91
C HIS A 53 -16.25 -0.29 -23.45
N PRO A 54 -16.63 -1.50 -23.93
CA PRO A 54 -17.89 -2.15 -23.57
C PRO A 54 -17.83 -2.78 -22.16
N VAL A 55 -17.56 -1.97 -21.14
CA VAL A 55 -17.48 -2.38 -19.74
C VAL A 55 -18.77 -1.94 -19.03
N PRO A 56 -19.51 -2.85 -18.37
CA PRO A 56 -20.68 -2.45 -17.60
C PRO A 56 -20.26 -1.62 -16.39
N LEU A 57 -21.13 -0.70 -15.94
CA LEU A 57 -20.85 0.11 -14.75
C LEU A 57 -20.56 -0.75 -13.51
N GLU A 58 -21.27 -1.88 -13.38
CA GLU A 58 -21.13 -2.86 -12.30
C GLU A 58 -20.48 -4.15 -12.82
N PHE A 59 -19.19 -4.10 -13.11
CA PHE A 59 -18.40 -5.29 -13.47
C PHE A 59 -17.93 -6.07 -12.23
N ASP A 60 -17.42 -7.28 -12.41
CA ASP A 60 -17.21 -8.19 -11.28
C ASP A 60 -15.96 -7.86 -10.43
N LEU A 61 -14.83 -7.51 -11.05
CA LEU A 61 -13.56 -7.33 -10.35
C LEU A 61 -12.73 -6.21 -10.97
N LEU A 62 -12.30 -5.26 -10.12
CA LEU A 62 -11.24 -4.29 -10.42
C LEU A 62 -9.97 -4.69 -9.68
N SER A 63 -8.82 -4.74 -10.37
CA SER A 63 -7.51 -4.93 -9.77
C SER A 63 -6.63 -3.72 -10.05
N ILE A 64 -6.05 -3.13 -9.02
CA ILE A 64 -5.15 -1.97 -9.11
C ILE A 64 -3.81 -2.37 -8.48
N ASP A 65 -2.79 -2.43 -9.32
CA ASP A 65 -1.40 -2.68 -8.97
C ASP A 65 -0.54 -1.89 -9.95
N VAL A 66 -0.15 -0.68 -9.55
CA VAL A 66 0.61 0.27 -10.38
C VAL A 66 1.90 0.74 -9.72
N ASP A 67 2.41 -0.05 -8.76
CA ASP A 67 3.65 0.21 -8.04
C ASP A 67 3.70 1.61 -7.36
N GLY A 68 2.58 2.13 -6.82
CA GLY A 68 2.64 3.33 -5.99
C GLY A 68 1.36 4.16 -5.86
N ASN A 69 0.77 4.59 -6.99
CA ASN A 69 -0.32 5.57 -7.02
C ASN A 69 -1.72 4.95 -6.90
N ASP A 70 -1.80 3.70 -6.44
CA ASP A 70 -3.00 2.86 -6.33
C ASP A 70 -4.12 3.55 -5.56
N PHE A 71 -3.78 4.22 -4.45
CA PHE A 71 -4.71 5.03 -3.66
C PHE A 71 -5.35 6.16 -4.48
N HIS A 72 -4.56 6.89 -5.27
CA HIS A 72 -5.04 8.04 -6.04
C HIS A 72 -5.90 7.60 -7.23
N ILE A 73 -5.50 6.52 -7.90
CA ILE A 73 -6.32 5.88 -8.94
C ILE A 73 -7.66 5.46 -8.36
N TRP A 74 -7.67 4.74 -7.23
CA TRP A 74 -8.90 4.30 -6.59
C TRP A 74 -9.78 5.46 -6.13
N LYS A 75 -9.16 6.51 -5.60
CA LYS A 75 -9.86 7.74 -5.20
C LYS A 75 -10.55 8.42 -6.39
N ALA A 76 -9.94 8.38 -7.57
CA ALA A 76 -10.45 9.01 -8.77
C ALA A 76 -11.63 8.26 -9.42
N VAL A 77 -11.78 6.95 -9.18
CA VAL A 77 -12.95 6.17 -9.66
C VAL A 77 -14.22 6.68 -8.99
N ARG A 78 -15.23 7.13 -9.74
CA ARG A 78 -16.49 7.66 -9.19
C ARG A 78 -17.71 7.03 -9.84
N LYS A 79 -17.62 6.73 -11.14
CA LYS A 79 -18.75 6.28 -11.96
C LYS A 79 -18.87 4.76 -11.98
N PHE A 80 -17.76 4.05 -12.18
CA PHE A 80 -17.77 2.59 -12.16
C PHE A 80 -17.84 2.06 -10.72
N ARG A 81 -18.60 0.98 -10.54
CA ARG A 81 -18.88 0.36 -9.25
C ARG A 81 -18.66 -1.16 -9.33
N PRO A 82 -17.39 -1.60 -9.41
CA PRO A 82 -17.07 -3.03 -9.43
C PRO A 82 -17.59 -3.76 -8.19
N LYS A 83 -17.97 -5.04 -8.29
CA LYS A 83 -18.43 -5.82 -7.13
C LYS A 83 -17.30 -6.13 -6.15
N LEU A 84 -16.11 -6.40 -6.68
CA LEU A 84 -14.89 -6.66 -5.93
C LEU A 84 -13.78 -5.70 -6.36
N VAL A 85 -12.96 -5.28 -5.41
CA VAL A 85 -11.80 -4.42 -5.67
C VAL A 85 -10.58 -4.99 -4.97
N LEU A 86 -9.52 -5.26 -5.73
CA LEU A 86 -8.21 -5.68 -5.22
C LEU A 86 -7.23 -4.53 -5.40
N ILE A 87 -6.60 -4.05 -4.33
CA ILE A 87 -5.70 -2.90 -4.35
C ILE A 87 -4.38 -3.25 -3.68
N GLU A 88 -3.26 -3.02 -4.37
CA GLU A 88 -1.92 -3.18 -3.80
C GLU A 88 -1.62 -2.10 -2.72
N PHE A 89 -0.82 -2.47 -1.71
CA PHE A 89 -0.34 -1.56 -0.68
C PHE A 89 1.08 -1.93 -0.24
N ASN A 90 1.74 -1.01 0.47
CA ASN A 90 3.04 -1.28 1.08
C ASN A 90 2.91 -2.11 2.39
N PRO A 91 3.41 -3.36 2.43
CA PRO A 91 3.21 -4.24 3.57
C PRO A 91 4.06 -3.91 4.80
N THR A 92 5.01 -2.98 4.69
CA THR A 92 6.00 -2.68 5.74
C THR A 92 5.55 -1.65 6.77
N SER A 93 4.36 -1.08 6.59
CA SER A 93 3.76 -0.13 7.53
C SER A 93 2.93 -0.83 8.61
N SER A 94 2.68 -0.20 9.76
CA SER A 94 1.73 -0.74 10.75
C SER A 94 0.27 -0.57 10.28
N ASN A 95 -0.65 -1.35 10.85
CA ASN A 95 -2.09 -1.32 10.60
C ASN A 95 -2.72 0.04 10.93
N ARG A 96 -2.04 0.87 11.73
CA ARG A 96 -2.50 2.20 12.14
C ARG A 96 -1.78 3.34 11.43
N PHE A 97 -0.76 3.05 10.64
CA PHE A 97 0.03 4.08 9.99
C PHE A 97 -0.79 4.71 8.86
N MET A 98 -0.97 6.04 8.91
CA MET A 98 -1.74 6.80 7.93
C MET A 98 -0.78 7.53 6.97
N TYR A 99 -0.38 6.83 5.93
CA TYR A 99 0.53 7.34 4.91
C TYR A 99 0.00 7.06 3.50
N VAL A 100 -0.06 8.12 2.70
CA VAL A 100 -0.35 8.09 1.27
C VAL A 100 0.79 8.85 0.60
N GLN A 101 1.43 8.25 -0.41
CA GLN A 101 2.44 8.97 -1.18
C GLN A 101 1.82 10.20 -1.88
N ALA A 102 2.63 11.21 -2.20
CA ALA A 102 2.16 12.30 -3.04
C ALA A 102 1.66 11.77 -4.40
N ALA A 103 0.61 12.41 -4.96
CA ALA A 103 0.07 12.09 -6.27
C ALA A 103 1.06 12.51 -7.36
N ASP A 104 2.03 11.64 -7.63
CA ASP A 104 3.20 11.89 -8.46
C ASP A 104 3.63 10.56 -9.10
N ALA A 105 3.51 10.49 -10.42
CA ALA A 105 3.79 9.27 -11.19
C ALA A 105 5.28 8.88 -11.15
N SER A 106 6.17 9.77 -10.72
CA SER A 106 7.60 9.49 -10.56
C SER A 106 7.97 8.82 -9.23
N ARG A 107 6.99 8.57 -8.34
CA ARG A 107 7.20 8.02 -7.00
C ARG A 107 6.67 6.59 -6.86
N ASN A 108 7.47 5.74 -6.22
CA ASN A 108 7.16 4.34 -5.91
C ASN A 108 7.29 4.07 -4.40
N GLN A 109 6.67 4.93 -3.57
CA GLN A 109 6.64 4.74 -2.11
C GLN A 109 5.42 3.89 -1.68
N SER A 110 4.39 3.87 -2.53
CA SER A 110 3.08 3.28 -2.28
C SER A 110 2.37 3.91 -1.08
N SER A 111 1.20 3.39 -0.74
CA SER A 111 0.43 3.81 0.42
C SER A 111 0.45 2.73 1.49
N SER A 112 0.34 3.15 2.74
CA SER A 112 -0.03 2.25 3.83
C SER A 112 -1.47 1.74 3.63
N ARG A 113 -1.81 0.62 4.28
CA ARG A 113 -3.13 -0.01 4.11
C ARG A 113 -4.29 0.75 4.75
N ALA A 114 -4.06 1.39 5.90
CA ALA A 114 -5.10 2.09 6.66
C ALA A 114 -5.86 3.15 5.84
N PRO A 115 -5.21 4.06 5.09
CA PRO A 115 -5.92 5.03 4.26
C PRO A 115 -6.68 4.38 3.10
N ILE A 116 -6.18 3.27 2.52
CA ILE A 116 -6.91 2.55 1.46
C ILE A 116 -8.19 1.91 2.02
N VAL A 117 -8.12 1.31 3.21
CA VAL A 117 -9.31 0.77 3.90
C VAL A 117 -10.30 1.87 4.22
N GLN A 118 -9.83 3.00 4.77
CA GLN A 118 -10.68 4.14 5.08
C GLN A 118 -11.38 4.67 3.82
N LEU A 119 -10.63 4.93 2.75
CA LEU A 119 -11.17 5.40 1.47
C LEU A 119 -12.18 4.42 0.89
N SER A 120 -11.89 3.12 0.93
CA SER A 120 -12.81 2.09 0.40
C SER A 120 -14.11 2.05 1.19
N LYS A 121 -14.04 2.22 2.52
CA LYS A 121 -15.22 2.34 3.38
C LYS A 121 -16.04 3.58 3.06
N GLU A 122 -15.40 4.73 2.84
CA GLU A 122 -16.06 5.96 2.39
C GLU A 122 -16.77 5.80 1.03
N LYS A 123 -16.26 4.90 0.17
CA LYS A 123 -16.85 4.56 -1.14
C LYS A 123 -17.93 3.47 -1.08
N GLY A 124 -18.25 2.96 0.11
CA GLY A 124 -19.26 1.92 0.31
C GLY A 124 -18.75 0.51 0.00
N TYR A 125 -17.49 0.24 0.32
CA TYR A 125 -16.87 -1.08 0.22
C TYR A 125 -16.40 -1.57 1.59
N GLU A 126 -16.46 -2.87 1.81
CA GLU A 126 -16.02 -3.52 3.04
C GLU A 126 -14.82 -4.42 2.76
N LEU A 127 -13.83 -4.40 3.66
CA LEU A 127 -12.67 -5.28 3.57
C LEU A 127 -13.09 -6.72 3.87
N ILE A 128 -12.70 -7.66 3.01
CA ILE A 128 -13.03 -9.09 3.17
C ILE A 128 -11.81 -9.99 3.25
N ALA A 129 -10.65 -9.56 2.76
CA ALA A 129 -9.40 -10.29 2.91
C ALA A 129 -8.17 -9.38 2.73
N VAL A 130 -7.06 -9.80 3.33
CA VAL A 130 -5.72 -9.25 3.08
C VAL A 130 -4.82 -10.38 2.63
N ILE A 131 -4.31 -10.30 1.40
CA ILE A 131 -3.56 -11.38 0.74
C ILE A 131 -2.20 -10.85 0.29
N GLY A 132 -1.17 -11.10 1.11
CA GLY A 132 0.16 -10.52 0.87
C GLY A 132 0.09 -8.99 0.85
N PRO A 133 0.57 -8.32 -0.22
CA PRO A 133 0.47 -6.88 -0.39
C PRO A 133 -0.86 -6.41 -0.98
N ASN A 134 -1.92 -7.24 -0.98
CA ASN A 134 -3.21 -6.89 -1.58
C ASN A 134 -4.34 -6.80 -0.56
N LEU A 135 -5.16 -5.76 -0.67
CA LEU A 135 -6.44 -5.62 0.05
C LEU A 135 -7.57 -5.99 -0.89
N LEU A 136 -8.40 -6.96 -0.49
CA LEU A 136 -9.59 -7.34 -1.23
C LEU A 136 -10.83 -6.78 -0.53
N PHE A 137 -11.57 -5.97 -1.27
CA PHE A 137 -12.82 -5.36 -0.84
C PHE A 137 -14.00 -5.89 -1.64
N VAL A 138 -15.19 -5.82 -1.04
CA VAL A 138 -16.46 -6.08 -1.70
C VAL A 138 -17.39 -4.87 -1.57
N ASP A 139 -18.20 -4.60 -2.58
CA ASP A 139 -19.31 -3.66 -2.44
C ASP A 139 -20.18 -4.07 -1.24
N GLN A 140 -20.49 -3.10 -0.37
CA GLN A 140 -21.18 -3.30 0.89
C GLN A 140 -22.48 -4.11 0.73
N GLN A 141 -23.17 -4.01 -0.40
CA GLN A 141 -24.40 -4.78 -0.64
C GLN A 141 -24.18 -6.31 -0.61
N TYR A 142 -22.98 -6.79 -0.93
CA TYR A 142 -22.63 -8.22 -0.93
C TYR A 142 -21.88 -8.65 0.34
N TYR A 143 -21.52 -7.73 1.23
CA TYR A 143 -20.67 -8.04 2.39
C TYR A 143 -21.25 -9.14 3.29
N SER A 144 -22.57 -9.18 3.46
CA SER A 144 -23.25 -10.19 4.28
C SER A 144 -23.02 -11.64 3.82
N LEU A 145 -22.68 -11.86 2.55
CA LEU A 145 -22.39 -13.19 1.97
C LEU A 145 -21.09 -13.81 2.52
N PHE A 146 -20.21 -13.01 3.10
CA PHE A 146 -18.90 -13.47 3.58
C PHE A 146 -18.91 -13.90 5.06
N HIS A 147 -19.99 -13.61 5.79
CA HIS A 147 -20.13 -13.97 7.22
C HIS A 147 -18.97 -13.48 8.11
N ILE A 148 -18.41 -12.30 7.80
CA ILE A 148 -17.31 -11.69 8.56
C ILE A 148 -17.90 -10.81 9.67
N SER A 149 -17.58 -11.13 10.93
CA SER A 149 -18.05 -10.38 12.09
C SER A 149 -17.19 -9.16 12.44
N ASP A 150 -15.89 -9.22 12.15
CA ASP A 150 -14.93 -8.15 12.41
C ASP A 150 -13.95 -8.06 11.23
N ASN A 151 -13.98 -6.94 10.52
CA ASN A 151 -13.09 -6.64 9.40
C ASN A 151 -12.05 -5.56 9.70
N SER A 152 -11.75 -5.33 10.97
CA SER A 152 -10.62 -4.49 11.39
C SER A 152 -9.31 -5.03 10.85
N LEU A 153 -8.37 -4.12 10.57
CA LEU A 153 -7.05 -4.49 10.06
C LEU A 153 -6.28 -5.37 11.06
N GLU A 154 -6.48 -5.12 12.36
CA GLU A 154 -5.91 -5.93 13.44
C GLU A 154 -6.34 -7.40 13.40
N VAL A 155 -7.55 -7.71 12.93
CA VAL A 155 -8.02 -9.09 12.75
C VAL A 155 -7.63 -9.64 11.39
N MET A 156 -7.63 -8.79 10.36
CA MET A 156 -7.43 -9.20 8.98
C MET A 156 -5.97 -9.43 8.60
N ARG A 157 -5.00 -8.88 9.35
CA ARG A 157 -3.57 -9.00 9.03
C ARG A 157 -2.66 -8.78 10.25
N ASP A 158 -1.71 -9.68 10.41
CA ASP A 158 -0.59 -9.52 11.34
C ASP A 158 0.48 -8.52 10.85
N GLU A 159 1.30 -8.02 11.78
CA GLU A 159 2.35 -7.02 11.51
C GLU A 159 3.74 -7.64 11.29
N ASP A 160 3.83 -8.91 10.87
CA ASP A 160 5.10 -9.64 10.70
C ASP A 160 6.11 -8.97 9.76
N GLU A 161 5.64 -8.14 8.83
CA GLU A 161 6.48 -7.41 7.88
C GLU A 161 6.90 -6.02 8.37
N VAL A 162 6.45 -5.61 9.55
CA VAL A 162 6.65 -4.27 10.10
C VAL A 162 7.93 -4.25 10.92
N THR A 163 8.77 -3.23 10.67
CA THR A 163 9.92 -2.96 11.52
C THR A 163 9.51 -1.98 12.61
N HIS A 164 9.62 -2.39 13.87
CA HIS A 164 9.30 -1.56 15.03
C HIS A 164 10.54 -0.84 15.54
N LEU A 165 10.40 0.45 15.84
CA LEU A 165 11.41 1.26 16.51
C LEU A 165 10.94 1.58 17.93
N PHE A 166 11.66 1.07 18.93
CA PHE A 166 11.38 1.31 20.34
C PHE A 166 12.45 2.25 20.93
N LEU A 167 11.99 3.34 21.56
CA LEU A 167 12.84 4.34 22.18
C LEU A 167 12.90 4.11 23.69
N GLY A 168 14.02 3.60 24.18
CA GLY A 168 14.25 3.37 25.59
C GLY A 168 14.43 4.67 26.37
N PHE A 169 14.03 4.68 27.65
CA PHE A 169 14.25 5.83 28.54
C PHE A 169 15.73 6.17 28.74
N ASP A 170 16.63 5.22 28.48
CA ASP A 170 18.07 5.40 28.48
C ASP A 170 18.62 6.03 27.19
N GLY A 171 17.77 6.33 26.21
CA GLY A 171 18.18 6.83 24.90
C GLY A 171 18.65 5.74 23.94
N SER A 172 18.45 4.46 24.26
CA SER A 172 18.69 3.37 23.31
C SER A 172 17.56 3.31 22.27
N LEU A 173 17.94 3.15 21.00
CA LEU A 173 17.01 2.81 19.92
C LEU A 173 17.05 1.30 19.70
N ILE A 174 15.95 0.62 19.99
CA ILE A 174 15.79 -0.82 19.80
C ILE A 174 15.00 -1.04 18.52
N VAL A 175 15.46 -1.97 17.70
CA VAL A 175 14.84 -2.35 16.44
C VAL A 175 14.34 -3.77 16.59
N ASP A 176 13.08 -4.00 16.27
CA ASP A 176 12.44 -5.32 16.27
C ASP A 176 11.71 -5.55 14.94
N GLY A 177 11.54 -6.81 14.56
CA GLY A 177 10.99 -7.22 13.26
C GLY A 177 12.03 -7.33 12.14
N PRO A 178 11.60 -7.31 10.86
CA PRO A 178 12.45 -7.72 9.73
C PRO A 178 13.67 -6.85 9.45
N ALA A 179 13.59 -5.54 9.75
CA ALA A 179 14.66 -4.57 9.58
C ALA A 179 15.41 -4.70 8.24
N LEU A 180 14.68 -4.77 7.12
CA LEU A 180 15.22 -5.03 5.78
C LEU A 180 14.68 -4.06 4.73
N LEU A 181 15.42 -3.89 3.63
CA LEU A 181 15.00 -3.13 2.46
C LEU A 181 14.68 -4.11 1.33
N ARG A 182 13.42 -4.56 1.29
CA ARG A 182 12.93 -5.66 0.43
C ARG A 182 13.26 -5.45 -1.04
N TRP A 183 12.87 -4.29 -1.59
CA TRP A 183 13.08 -3.93 -2.99
C TRP A 183 14.55 -3.73 -3.38
N HIS A 184 15.46 -3.66 -2.42
CA HIS A 184 16.91 -3.52 -2.63
C HIS A 184 17.68 -4.79 -2.27
N HIS A 185 16.98 -5.88 -1.90
CA HIS A 185 17.57 -7.13 -1.45
C HIS A 185 18.56 -7.00 -0.29
N MET A 186 18.47 -5.93 0.51
CA MET A 186 19.30 -5.75 1.71
C MET A 186 18.58 -6.34 2.92
N ARG A 187 19.19 -7.35 3.54
CA ARG A 187 18.61 -8.14 4.64
C ARG A 187 18.94 -7.62 6.05
N GLU A 188 19.72 -6.53 6.14
CA GLU A 188 20.11 -5.93 7.41
C GLU A 188 20.12 -4.41 7.30
N LEU A 189 19.24 -3.76 8.06
CA LEU A 189 19.22 -2.32 8.23
C LEU A 189 20.10 -1.93 9.42
N LYS A 190 21.23 -1.27 9.14
CA LYS A 190 22.10 -0.74 10.20
C LYS A 190 21.53 0.55 10.75
N VAL A 191 20.80 0.45 11.86
CA VAL A 191 20.21 1.62 12.53
C VAL A 191 21.23 2.23 13.50
N LYS A 192 21.58 3.50 13.28
CA LYS A 192 22.52 4.24 14.13
C LYS A 192 21.83 4.68 15.42
N GLN A 193 22.49 4.44 16.55
CA GLN A 193 22.01 4.91 17.86
C GLN A 193 22.04 6.45 17.92
N PRO A 194 21.01 7.09 18.52
CA PRO A 194 20.95 8.55 18.60
C PRO A 194 22.00 9.12 19.54
N PHE A 195 22.39 8.37 20.59
CA PHE A 195 23.38 8.79 21.57
C PHE A 195 24.64 7.91 21.55
N PRO A 196 25.82 8.47 21.86
CA PRO A 196 27.01 7.66 22.12
C PRO A 196 26.77 6.76 23.34
N LYS A 197 27.44 5.60 23.41
CA LYS A 197 27.25 4.62 24.49
C LYS A 197 27.31 5.21 25.90
N VAL A 198 28.17 6.20 26.11
CA VAL A 198 28.37 6.88 27.40
C VAL A 198 27.16 7.71 27.87
N LEU A 199 26.35 8.19 26.93
CA LEU A 199 25.12 8.93 27.16
C LEU A 199 23.86 8.06 27.04
N ARG A 200 23.99 6.75 26.73
CA ARG A 200 22.84 5.83 26.72
C ARG A 200 22.53 5.31 28.13
N HIS A 201 22.07 6.20 28.99
CA HIS A 201 21.61 5.92 30.35
C HIS A 201 20.39 6.78 30.66
N TYR A 202 19.55 6.37 31.61
CA TYR A 202 18.38 7.16 32.01
C TYR A 202 18.83 8.54 32.55
N PRO A 203 18.46 9.68 31.92
CA PRO A 203 19.03 10.99 32.26
C PRO A 203 18.92 11.41 33.73
N PRO A 204 17.83 11.10 34.47
CA PRO A 204 17.76 11.35 35.91
C PRO A 204 18.85 10.64 36.74
N ASN A 205 19.41 9.56 36.22
CA ASN A 205 20.49 8.79 36.87
C ASN A 205 21.90 9.24 36.42
N TYR A 206 22.01 10.32 35.65
CA TYR A 206 23.32 10.81 35.20
C TYR A 206 24.20 11.27 36.37
N ARG A 207 25.48 10.90 36.30
CA ARG A 207 26.53 11.54 37.09
C ARG A 207 26.71 12.98 36.61
N ARG A 208 27.22 13.87 37.47
CA ARG A 208 27.44 15.30 37.14
C ARG A 208 28.21 15.51 35.82
N TRP A 209 29.23 14.69 35.55
CA TRP A 209 29.99 14.77 34.31
C TRP A 209 29.17 14.28 33.09
N GLN A 210 28.30 13.28 33.23
CA GLN A 210 27.38 12.84 32.17
C GLN A 210 26.36 13.93 31.88
N SER A 211 25.84 14.62 32.89
CA SER A 211 24.94 15.76 32.70
C SER A 211 25.62 16.92 31.97
N LEU A 212 26.88 17.22 32.28
CA LEU A 212 27.66 18.23 31.56
C LEU A 212 27.89 17.80 30.10
N LEU A 213 28.35 16.56 29.90
CA LEU A 213 28.59 16.01 28.56
C LEU A 213 27.32 16.01 27.71
N PHE A 214 26.18 15.61 28.28
CA PHE A 214 24.89 15.65 27.62
C PHE A 214 24.52 17.07 27.18
N ARG A 215 24.66 18.07 28.07
CA ARG A 215 24.40 19.48 27.73
C ARG A 215 25.27 20.00 26.59
N VAL A 216 26.55 19.60 26.55
CA VAL A 216 27.46 19.97 25.46
C VAL A 216 27.04 19.26 24.17
N TRP A 217 26.79 17.96 24.22
CA TRP A 217 26.39 17.15 23.07
C TRP A 217 25.11 17.65 22.42
N SER A 218 24.07 17.97 23.21
CA SER A 218 22.78 18.49 22.75
C SER A 218 22.82 19.91 22.18
N ARG A 219 23.95 20.62 22.32
CA ARG A 219 24.16 21.94 21.68
C ARG A 219 24.92 21.85 20.37
N LEU A 220 25.60 20.73 20.14
CA LEU A 220 26.47 20.51 18.98
C LEU A 220 25.81 19.65 17.89
N ASN A 221 24.70 18.98 18.21
CA ASN A 221 23.88 18.16 17.30
C ASN A 221 22.43 18.59 17.46
#